data_AF-A0A7C4V9R1-F1
#
_entry.id   AF-A0A7C4V9R1-F1
#
_cell.length_a   1.000
_cell.length_b   1.000
_cell.length_c   1.000
_cell.angle_alpha   90.00
_cell.angle_beta   90.00
_cell.angle_gamma   90.00
#
_symmetry.space_group_name_H-M   'P 1'
#
loop_
_entity.id
_entity.type
_entity.pdbx_description
1 polymer ?
#
loop_
_entity_poly.entity_id
_entity_poly.type
_entity_poly.pdbx_seq_one_letter_code
_entity_poly.pdbx_strand_id
1 'polypeptide(L)'
;MDKNSRFFGNSGDRSEQVKDAAEREVAQLLKHYEERKRLFEPSLDALVMFATSGNPDVARIGTNAIFGSIVEKLSDSFEPEYCVFYDEFFAHLIDKCRRIPRGRRVDSVLKSFGISDAEALLRRRHALKARRPAGGISPPRAAAVLSRVTLGADVASTSVVISALRRLFPDTTIVFVGPEASYGLFSGDPRVVHRDVPYERHGALLERLDAWVRLVDVVAELEREVGRQDLVVIDTDSRLTQLGLLPVLKDDSRYYHFESRSYQKPSLCELSRLTAAWMAEWFGSDPFIMPELRLPKRELELAAKLGRLLGRGAEGGVASVSFGVGGNEAKRVGDVFEEELVAGLMRARKTVLLTCGGDREERLRVRELAGRIAERGVPLFEWNADVVFGTAAQPLIGPALVLWTGTTGEFCSAILASDVYVGYDSAGQHIAAALGVPTVSVFTAAAPERHAERWRPYGPAPVHVIHETAVGKAVEKQKEIAEEVVRVCSFYPKAF
;
A
#
# COMPACT_ATOMS: atom_id res chain seq x y z
N MET A 1 7.65 49.51 -19.80
CA MET A 1 6.18 49.41 -19.86
C MET A 1 5.87 48.27 -20.79
N ASP A 2 5.64 47.09 -20.21
CA ASP A 2 5.49 45.84 -20.95
C ASP A 2 4.03 45.38 -20.89
N LYS A 3 3.42 45.22 -22.06
CA LYS A 3 1.98 44.97 -22.25
C LYS A 3 1.65 43.48 -22.03
N ASN A 4 1.86 42.98 -20.82
CA ASN A 4 1.44 41.62 -20.43
C ASN A 4 0.82 41.52 -19.02
N SER A 5 0.40 42.64 -18.41
CA SER A 5 -0.11 42.67 -17.03
C SER A 5 -1.62 42.86 -16.88
N ARG A 6 -2.43 42.60 -17.91
CA ARG A 6 -3.90 42.73 -17.82
C ARG A 6 -4.60 41.49 -18.36
N PHE A 7 -4.70 40.45 -17.54
CA PHE A 7 -5.75 39.41 -17.51
C PHE A 7 -5.35 38.36 -16.45
N PHE A 8 -5.33 38.73 -15.16
CA PHE A 8 -5.04 37.75 -14.10
C PHE A 8 -5.95 38.00 -12.90
N GLY A 9 -7.02 37.21 -12.79
CA GLY A 9 -7.89 37.11 -11.63
C GLY A 9 -7.23 36.33 -10.47
N ASN A 10 -7.95 36.26 -9.35
CA ASN A 10 -7.53 35.65 -8.08
C ASN A 10 -6.84 34.27 -8.23
N SER A 11 -5.90 33.97 -7.35
CA SER A 11 -5.11 32.71 -7.33
C SER A 11 -5.95 31.42 -7.30
N GLY A 12 -7.18 31.47 -6.80
CA GLY A 12 -8.12 30.34 -6.79
C GLY A 12 -8.60 29.94 -8.19
N ASP A 13 -9.02 30.90 -9.01
CA ASP A 13 -9.56 30.71 -10.37
C ASP A 13 -8.50 30.09 -11.30
N ARG A 14 -7.23 30.50 -11.14
CA ARG A 14 -6.11 29.97 -11.91
C ARG A 14 -5.79 28.49 -11.60
N SER A 15 -6.01 28.05 -10.37
CA SER A 15 -5.74 26.65 -9.98
C SER A 15 -6.82 25.71 -10.53
N GLU A 16 -8.06 26.17 -10.55
CA GLU A 16 -9.20 25.44 -11.11
C GLU A 16 -9.04 25.27 -12.63
N GLN A 17 -8.67 26.33 -13.35
CA GLN A 17 -8.39 26.26 -14.79
C GLN A 17 -7.28 25.27 -15.15
N VAL A 18 -6.22 25.20 -14.34
CA VAL A 18 -5.11 24.24 -14.52
C VAL A 18 -5.56 22.82 -14.24
N LYS A 19 -6.41 22.62 -13.22
CA LYS A 19 -7.01 21.32 -12.90
C LYS A 19 -7.85 20.81 -14.07
N ASP A 20 -8.77 21.64 -14.58
CA ASP A 20 -9.60 21.29 -15.73
C ASP A 20 -8.76 20.99 -16.98
N ALA A 21 -7.67 21.74 -17.19
CA ALA A 21 -6.74 21.47 -18.28
C ALA A 21 -6.06 20.11 -18.11
N ALA A 22 -5.51 19.81 -16.93
CA ALA A 22 -4.87 18.53 -16.66
C ALA A 22 -5.85 17.36 -16.81
N GLU A 23 -7.10 17.50 -16.35
CA GLU A 23 -8.15 16.48 -16.52
C GLU A 23 -8.51 16.24 -18.00
N ARG A 24 -8.56 17.30 -18.81
CA ARG A 24 -8.75 17.17 -20.26
C ARG A 24 -7.61 16.40 -20.92
N GLU A 25 -6.36 16.68 -20.54
CA GLU A 25 -5.20 15.96 -21.08
C GLU A 25 -5.18 14.49 -20.67
N VAL A 26 -5.55 14.18 -19.43
CA VAL A 26 -5.75 12.78 -18.98
C VAL A 26 -6.81 12.09 -19.84
N ALA A 27 -7.97 12.71 -20.03
CA ALA A 27 -9.07 12.13 -20.79
C ALA A 27 -8.68 11.88 -22.25
N GLN A 28 -7.98 12.81 -22.88
CA GLN A 28 -7.47 12.66 -24.25
C GLN A 28 -6.45 11.53 -24.36
N LEU A 29 -5.49 11.46 -23.43
CA LEU A 29 -4.46 10.44 -23.40
C LEU A 29 -5.07 9.03 -23.25
N LEU A 30 -5.99 8.86 -22.30
CA LEU A 30 -6.66 7.58 -22.08
C LEU A 30 -7.55 7.18 -23.27
N LYS A 31 -8.35 8.12 -23.80
CA LYS A 31 -9.19 7.87 -24.97
C LYS A 31 -8.37 7.47 -26.19
N HIS A 32 -7.28 8.18 -26.45
CA HIS A 32 -6.39 7.87 -27.58
C HIS A 32 -5.78 6.47 -27.41
N TYR A 33 -5.34 6.12 -26.21
CA TYR A 33 -4.82 4.78 -25.95
C TYR A 33 -5.90 3.70 -26.13
N GLU A 34 -7.11 3.92 -25.66
CA GLU A 34 -8.23 2.99 -25.84
C GLU A 34 -8.56 2.77 -27.33
N GLU A 35 -8.54 3.83 -28.15
CA GLU A 35 -8.85 3.77 -29.59
C GLU A 35 -7.69 3.26 -30.47
N ARG A 36 -6.45 3.61 -30.13
CA ARG A 36 -5.28 3.44 -31.01
C ARG A 36 -4.20 2.52 -30.45
N LYS A 37 -4.30 2.14 -29.17
CA LYS A 37 -3.31 1.34 -28.44
C LYS A 37 -1.88 1.92 -28.55
N ARG A 38 -1.78 3.24 -28.47
CA ARG A 38 -0.53 4.01 -28.56
C ARG A 38 -0.55 5.18 -27.59
N LEU A 39 0.62 5.58 -27.11
CA LEU A 39 0.79 6.78 -26.31
C LEU A 39 0.49 8.05 -27.15
N PHE A 40 -0.32 8.95 -26.59
CA PHE A 40 -0.55 10.27 -27.17
C PHE A 40 0.45 11.29 -26.59
N GLU A 41 1.58 11.46 -27.27
CA GLU A 41 2.68 12.32 -26.80
C GLU A 41 2.28 13.76 -26.45
N PRO A 42 1.42 14.47 -27.21
CA PRO A 42 1.06 15.85 -26.88
C PRO A 42 0.43 16.00 -25.49
N SER A 43 -0.47 15.09 -25.11
CA SER A 43 -1.07 15.12 -23.77
C SER A 43 -0.08 14.72 -22.68
N LEU A 44 0.83 13.78 -22.97
CA LEU A 44 1.93 13.49 -22.04
C LEU A 44 2.82 14.72 -21.83
N ASP A 45 3.17 15.46 -22.89
CA ASP A 45 3.97 16.69 -22.80
C ASP A 45 3.31 17.74 -21.91
N ALA A 46 2.01 17.97 -22.09
CA ALA A 46 1.25 18.89 -21.25
C ALA A 46 1.22 18.44 -19.78
N LEU A 47 1.00 17.16 -19.52
CA LEU A 47 1.00 16.61 -18.15
C LEU A 47 2.37 16.72 -17.48
N VAL A 48 3.46 16.43 -18.20
CA VAL A 48 4.83 16.62 -17.70
C VAL A 48 5.11 18.09 -17.40
N MET A 49 4.67 19.00 -18.27
CA MET A 49 4.81 20.44 -18.05
C MET A 49 4.08 20.89 -16.78
N PHE A 50 2.85 20.41 -16.55
CA PHE A 50 2.15 20.70 -15.30
C PHE A 50 2.90 20.13 -14.09
N ALA A 51 3.23 18.84 -14.11
CA ALA A 51 3.84 18.15 -12.97
C ALA A 51 5.26 18.60 -12.61
N THR A 52 5.98 19.20 -13.56
CA THR A 52 7.34 19.73 -13.37
C THR A 52 7.41 21.25 -13.26
N SER A 53 6.26 21.92 -13.20
CA SER A 53 6.16 23.36 -13.05
C SER A 53 6.98 23.90 -11.88
N GLY A 54 7.54 25.09 -12.05
CA GLY A 54 8.17 25.83 -10.95
C GLY A 54 7.16 26.34 -9.91
N ASN A 55 5.87 26.38 -10.25
CA ASN A 55 4.80 26.70 -9.31
C ASN A 55 4.37 25.41 -8.58
N PRO A 56 4.50 25.34 -7.23
CA PRO A 56 4.17 24.15 -6.45
C PRO A 56 2.71 23.68 -6.59
N ASP A 57 1.74 24.60 -6.70
CA ASP A 57 0.33 24.23 -6.83
C ASP A 57 0.04 23.58 -8.19
N VAL A 58 0.61 24.13 -9.26
CA VAL A 58 0.51 23.55 -10.61
C VAL A 58 1.20 22.19 -10.67
N ALA A 59 2.40 22.07 -10.08
CA ALA A 59 3.13 20.82 -9.97
C ALA A 59 2.33 19.74 -9.24
N ARG A 60 1.67 20.12 -8.13
CA ARG A 60 0.80 19.24 -7.37
C ARG A 60 -0.43 18.80 -8.19
N ILE A 61 -1.08 19.71 -8.90
CA ILE A 61 -2.22 19.38 -9.77
C ILE A 61 -1.78 18.40 -10.87
N GLY A 62 -0.70 18.68 -11.59
CA GLY A 62 -0.19 17.80 -12.65
C GLY A 62 0.23 16.43 -12.12
N THR A 63 0.89 16.39 -10.96
CA THR A 63 1.26 15.13 -10.29
C THR A 63 0.03 14.34 -9.88
N ASN A 64 -0.98 14.99 -9.31
CA ASN A 64 -2.24 14.34 -8.92
C ASN A 64 -3.00 13.81 -10.13
N ALA A 65 -3.03 14.54 -11.26
CA ALA A 65 -3.65 14.07 -12.49
C ALA A 65 -2.95 12.80 -13.03
N ILE A 66 -1.62 12.78 -13.04
CA ILE A 66 -0.85 11.59 -13.45
C ILE A 66 -1.15 10.42 -12.51
N PHE A 67 -0.95 10.59 -11.19
CA PHE A 67 -1.02 9.46 -10.28
C PHE A 67 -2.45 9.04 -9.94
N GLY A 68 -3.34 9.98 -9.63
CA GLY A 68 -4.70 9.70 -9.21
C GLY A 68 -5.61 9.26 -10.37
N SER A 69 -5.38 9.75 -11.59
CA SER A 69 -6.28 9.47 -12.72
C SER A 69 -5.72 8.46 -13.74
N ILE A 70 -4.40 8.45 -13.96
CA ILE A 70 -3.77 7.50 -14.89
C ILE A 70 -3.22 6.30 -14.11
N VAL A 71 -2.28 6.53 -13.19
CA VAL A 71 -1.54 5.43 -12.53
C VAL A 71 -2.46 4.51 -11.73
N GLU A 72 -3.40 5.05 -10.96
CA GLU A 72 -4.38 4.24 -10.23
C GLU A 72 -5.18 3.36 -11.19
N LYS A 73 -5.79 3.93 -12.24
CA LYS A 73 -6.54 3.16 -13.25
C LYS A 73 -5.71 2.03 -13.88
N LEU A 74 -4.46 2.30 -14.24
CA LEU A 74 -3.59 1.31 -14.88
C LEU A 74 -3.06 0.24 -13.92
N SER A 75 -2.78 0.62 -12.67
CA SER A 75 -2.18 -0.29 -11.68
C SER A 75 -3.23 -1.19 -11.04
N ASP A 76 -4.43 -0.66 -10.81
CA ASP A 76 -5.50 -1.33 -10.06
C ASP A 76 -6.36 -2.24 -10.93
N SER A 77 -6.21 -2.20 -12.26
CA SER A 77 -6.92 -3.09 -13.18
C SER A 77 -6.37 -4.52 -13.19
N PHE A 78 -5.07 -4.69 -12.89
CA PHE A 78 -4.34 -5.95 -13.09
C PHE A 78 -4.41 -6.51 -14.53
N GLU A 79 -4.74 -5.67 -15.51
CA GLU A 79 -4.83 -6.08 -16.91
C GLU A 79 -3.45 -6.04 -17.58
N PRO A 80 -3.00 -7.14 -18.23
CA PRO A 80 -1.69 -7.18 -18.88
C PRO A 80 -1.49 -6.07 -19.92
N GLU A 81 -2.53 -5.69 -20.67
CA GLU A 81 -2.47 -4.59 -21.64
C GLU A 81 -2.13 -3.25 -20.97
N TYR A 82 -2.71 -2.96 -19.80
CA TYR A 82 -2.42 -1.73 -19.06
C TYR A 82 -1.04 -1.74 -18.42
N CYS A 83 -0.45 -2.91 -18.19
CA CYS A 83 0.95 -3.01 -17.79
C CYS A 83 1.89 -2.55 -18.91
N VAL A 84 1.60 -2.92 -20.16
CA VAL A 84 2.38 -2.46 -21.33
C VAL A 84 2.25 -0.94 -21.48
N PHE A 85 1.03 -0.41 -21.34
CA PHE A 85 0.82 1.03 -21.41
C PHE A 85 1.53 1.79 -20.28
N TYR A 86 1.48 1.26 -19.06
CA TYR A 86 2.19 1.83 -17.94
C TYR A 86 3.70 1.95 -18.23
N ASP A 87 4.30 0.87 -18.75
CA ASP A 87 5.73 0.84 -19.08
C ASP A 87 6.05 1.90 -20.16
N GLU A 88 5.26 1.99 -21.24
CA GLU A 88 5.41 2.98 -22.31
C GLU A 88 5.25 4.42 -21.79
N PHE A 89 4.19 4.69 -21.04
CA PHE A 89 3.89 6.00 -20.47
C PHE A 89 5.03 6.47 -19.55
N PHE A 90 5.47 5.63 -18.61
CA PHE A 90 6.52 6.02 -17.68
C PHE A 90 7.89 6.13 -18.34
N ALA A 91 8.22 5.29 -19.31
CA ALA A 91 9.49 5.41 -20.03
C ALA A 91 9.62 6.78 -20.69
N HIS A 92 8.57 7.23 -21.38
CA HIS A 92 8.54 8.55 -22.02
C HIS A 92 8.45 9.69 -21.00
N LEU A 93 7.67 9.54 -19.94
CA LEU A 93 7.56 10.53 -18.86
C LEU A 93 8.93 10.76 -18.19
N ILE A 94 9.65 9.70 -17.84
CA ILE A 94 10.98 9.76 -17.22
C ILE A 94 11.97 10.39 -18.20
N ASP A 95 11.91 10.01 -19.48
CA ASP A 95 12.77 10.54 -20.54
C ASP A 95 12.56 12.06 -20.76
N LYS A 96 11.33 12.56 -20.59
CA LYS A 96 11.05 14.00 -20.60
C LYS A 96 11.53 14.67 -19.31
N CYS A 97 11.27 14.06 -18.14
CA CYS A 97 11.69 14.60 -16.83
C CYS A 97 13.22 14.71 -16.68
N ARG A 98 14.01 13.79 -17.22
CA ARG A 98 15.47 13.87 -17.11
C ARG A 98 16.10 14.98 -17.95
N ARG A 99 15.39 15.49 -18.97
CA ARG A 99 15.88 16.56 -19.87
C ARG A 99 15.71 17.97 -19.31
N ILE A 100 14.90 18.15 -18.26
CA ILE A 100 14.75 19.47 -17.62
C ILE A 100 15.88 19.71 -16.60
N PRO A 101 16.24 20.98 -16.28
CA PRO A 101 17.37 21.28 -15.39
C PRO A 101 17.30 20.62 -14.01
N ARG A 102 16.10 20.47 -13.44
CA ARG A 102 15.89 19.80 -12.15
C ARG A 102 16.04 18.28 -12.22
N GLY A 103 15.94 17.68 -13.41
CA GLY A 103 16.09 16.24 -13.66
C GLY A 103 17.52 15.78 -13.94
N ARG A 104 18.53 16.66 -13.89
CA ARG A 104 19.92 16.32 -14.21
C ARG A 104 20.49 15.15 -13.41
N ARG A 105 20.09 15.02 -12.13
CA ARG A 105 20.54 13.89 -11.30
C ARG A 105 20.03 12.56 -11.84
N VAL A 106 18.73 12.49 -12.16
CA VAL A 106 18.10 11.33 -12.79
C VAL A 106 18.78 10.99 -14.13
N ASP A 107 19.06 11.99 -14.97
CA ASP A 107 19.77 11.82 -16.24
C ASP A 107 21.16 11.21 -16.07
N SER A 108 21.95 11.76 -15.15
CA SER A 108 23.32 11.26 -14.87
C SER A 108 23.30 9.80 -14.43
N VAL A 109 22.37 9.43 -13.56
CA VAL A 109 22.25 8.06 -13.06
C VAL A 109 21.79 7.12 -14.18
N LEU A 110 20.78 7.49 -14.99
CA LEU A 110 20.34 6.68 -16.14
C LEU A 110 21.46 6.44 -17.14
N LYS A 111 22.24 7.48 -17.48
CA LYS A 111 23.41 7.38 -18.35
C LYS A 111 24.45 6.42 -17.80
N SER A 112 24.64 6.39 -16.47
CA SER A 112 25.55 5.43 -15.84
C SER A 112 25.13 3.98 -16.07
N PHE A 113 23.84 3.70 -16.29
CA PHE A 113 23.31 2.38 -16.66
C PHE A 113 23.25 2.15 -18.18
N GLY A 114 23.80 3.06 -18.99
CA GLY A 114 23.72 2.98 -20.46
C GLY A 114 22.33 3.30 -21.02
N ILE A 115 21.44 3.92 -20.23
CA ILE A 115 20.08 4.26 -20.67
C ILE A 115 20.08 5.64 -21.32
N SER A 116 19.99 5.65 -22.66
CA SER A 116 20.08 6.86 -23.49
C SER A 116 18.74 7.51 -23.81
N ASP A 117 17.60 6.86 -23.60
CA ASP A 117 16.25 7.27 -24.01
C ASP A 117 15.16 6.37 -23.42
N ALA A 118 13.89 6.69 -23.67
CA ALA A 118 12.73 5.89 -23.28
C ALA A 118 12.80 4.46 -23.85
N GLU A 119 13.22 4.31 -25.11
CA GLU A 119 13.33 3.01 -25.77
C GLU A 119 14.38 2.10 -25.10
N ALA A 120 15.47 2.66 -24.57
CA ALA A 120 16.45 1.91 -23.79
C ALA A 120 15.84 1.36 -22.48
N LEU A 121 14.97 2.12 -21.80
CA LEU A 121 14.21 1.61 -20.64
C LEU A 121 13.27 0.47 -21.05
N LEU A 122 12.53 0.64 -22.14
CA LEU A 122 11.59 -0.38 -22.63
C LEU A 122 12.31 -1.64 -23.09
N ARG A 123 13.45 -1.54 -23.78
CA ARG A 123 14.29 -2.69 -24.14
C ARG A 123 14.76 -3.45 -22.91
N ARG A 124 15.25 -2.75 -21.88
CA ARG A 124 15.62 -3.38 -20.60
C ARG A 124 14.41 -4.09 -19.98
N ARG A 125 13.27 -3.42 -19.90
CA ARG A 125 12.03 -3.97 -19.36
C ARG A 125 11.60 -5.25 -20.08
N HIS A 126 11.64 -5.26 -21.41
CA HIS A 126 11.36 -6.45 -22.21
C HIS A 126 12.35 -7.58 -21.95
N ALA A 127 13.65 -7.28 -21.85
CA ALA A 127 14.67 -8.28 -21.52
C ALA A 127 14.42 -8.94 -20.16
N LEU A 128 13.99 -8.16 -19.16
CA LEU A 128 13.59 -8.69 -17.84
C LEU A 128 12.40 -9.65 -17.94
N LYS A 129 11.33 -9.27 -18.66
CA LYS A 129 10.15 -10.12 -18.87
C LYS A 129 10.44 -11.40 -19.65
N ALA A 130 11.45 -11.37 -20.53
CA ALA A 130 11.88 -12.53 -21.30
C ALA A 130 12.64 -13.58 -20.47
N ARG A 131 13.11 -13.22 -19.26
CA ARG A 131 13.82 -14.16 -18.40
C ARG A 131 12.90 -15.30 -17.95
N ARG A 132 13.53 -16.43 -17.66
CA ARG A 132 12.89 -17.65 -17.17
C ARG A 132 13.58 -18.09 -15.88
N PRO A 133 12.87 -18.78 -14.98
CA PRO A 133 13.49 -19.39 -13.82
C PRO A 133 14.65 -20.31 -14.21
N ALA A 134 15.77 -20.19 -13.52
CA ALA A 134 16.99 -20.95 -13.83
C ALA A 134 17.19 -22.20 -12.94
N GLY A 135 16.15 -22.62 -12.19
CA GLY A 135 16.23 -23.80 -11.32
C GLY A 135 16.83 -23.56 -9.93
N GLY A 136 16.57 -22.38 -9.35
CA GLY A 136 17.12 -21.97 -8.05
C GLY A 136 18.37 -21.09 -8.18
N ILE A 137 18.82 -20.54 -7.06
CA ILE A 137 20.02 -19.68 -6.99
C ILE A 137 20.92 -20.13 -5.85
N SER A 138 22.22 -19.90 -5.97
CA SER A 138 23.14 -20.06 -4.84
C SER A 138 22.76 -19.09 -3.70
N PRO A 139 22.83 -19.51 -2.43
CA PRO A 139 22.51 -18.64 -1.30
C PRO A 139 23.35 -17.36 -1.32
N PRO A 140 22.72 -16.17 -1.35
CA PRO A 140 23.44 -14.90 -1.31
C PRO A 140 23.87 -14.56 0.11
N ARG A 141 24.90 -13.73 0.28
CA ARG A 141 25.21 -13.16 1.60
C ARG A 141 24.17 -12.14 2.04
N ALA A 142 23.65 -11.35 1.09
CA ALA A 142 22.54 -10.43 1.35
C ALA A 142 21.48 -10.46 0.25
N ALA A 143 20.23 -10.31 0.66
CA ALA A 143 19.09 -10.14 -0.23
C ALA A 143 18.41 -8.79 0.05
N ALA A 144 18.53 -7.84 -0.87
CA ALA A 144 17.83 -6.57 -0.81
C ALA A 144 16.39 -6.77 -1.32
N VAL A 145 15.41 -6.69 -0.42
CA VAL A 145 13.99 -6.82 -0.75
C VAL A 145 13.37 -5.44 -0.79
N LEU A 146 12.90 -5.03 -1.97
CA LEU A 146 12.38 -3.68 -2.19
C LEU A 146 10.93 -3.58 -1.71
N SER A 147 10.65 -2.60 -0.87
CA SER A 147 9.31 -2.27 -0.42
C SER A 147 8.41 -1.87 -1.60
N ARG A 148 7.14 -2.26 -1.55
CA ARG A 148 6.06 -1.72 -2.39
C ARG A 148 5.65 -0.29 -2.02
N VAL A 149 6.26 0.30 -1.00
CA VAL A 149 6.03 1.63 -0.40
C VAL A 149 4.64 1.84 0.22
N THR A 150 3.80 0.81 0.26
CA THR A 150 2.50 0.85 0.94
C THR A 150 2.37 -0.35 1.87
N LEU A 151 1.90 -0.10 3.09
CA LEU A 151 1.82 -1.13 4.14
C LEU A 151 1.07 -2.38 3.68
N GLY A 152 -0.11 -2.24 3.09
CA GLY A 152 -0.91 -3.39 2.63
C GLY A 152 -0.19 -4.24 1.58
N ALA A 153 0.52 -3.61 0.64
CA ALA A 153 1.29 -4.31 -0.39
C ALA A 153 2.57 -4.94 0.16
N ASP A 154 3.23 -4.29 1.13
CA ASP A 154 4.37 -4.87 1.83
C ASP A 154 3.95 -6.10 2.63
N VAL A 155 2.77 -6.09 3.25
CA VAL A 155 2.23 -7.30 3.87
C VAL A 155 1.87 -8.34 2.81
N ALA A 156 1.16 -7.96 1.75
CA ALA A 156 0.67 -8.92 0.76
C ALA A 156 1.79 -9.63 -0.02
N SER A 157 2.85 -8.92 -0.43
CA SER A 157 3.93 -9.46 -1.26
C SER A 157 5.29 -9.47 -0.56
N THR A 158 5.74 -8.34 -0.03
CA THR A 158 7.10 -8.22 0.52
C THR A 158 7.31 -9.16 1.71
N SER A 159 6.31 -9.32 2.57
CA SER A 159 6.38 -10.25 3.71
C SER A 159 6.48 -11.72 3.27
N VAL A 160 5.84 -12.08 2.15
CA VAL A 160 5.91 -13.44 1.57
C VAL A 160 7.33 -13.73 1.08
N VAL A 161 7.95 -12.76 0.39
CA VAL A 161 9.35 -12.87 -0.04
C VAL A 161 10.28 -13.00 1.17
N ILE A 162 10.14 -12.16 2.19
CA ILE A 162 10.94 -12.23 3.42
C ILE A 162 10.76 -13.60 4.10
N SER A 163 9.51 -14.07 4.23
CA SER A 163 9.15 -15.37 4.80
C SER A 163 9.76 -16.54 4.02
N ALA A 164 9.84 -16.44 2.69
CA ALA A 164 10.49 -17.42 1.82
C ALA A 164 12.01 -17.42 1.98
N LEU A 165 12.65 -16.26 1.93
CA LEU A 165 14.10 -16.13 2.08
C LEU A 165 14.59 -16.65 3.43
N ARG A 166 13.84 -16.39 4.51
CA ARG A 166 14.17 -16.88 5.86
C ARG A 166 14.23 -18.40 5.98
N ARG A 167 13.45 -19.11 5.16
CA ARG A 167 13.41 -20.58 5.11
C ARG A 167 14.42 -21.14 4.11
N LEU A 168 14.54 -20.51 2.94
CA LEU A 168 15.44 -20.95 1.87
C LEU A 168 16.91 -20.74 2.22
N PHE A 169 17.24 -19.58 2.79
CA PHE A 169 18.62 -19.16 3.04
C PHE A 169 18.77 -18.68 4.50
N PRO A 170 18.94 -19.61 5.46
CA PRO A 170 18.98 -19.28 6.89
C PRO A 170 20.07 -18.26 7.28
N ASP A 171 21.19 -18.27 6.55
CA ASP A 171 22.38 -17.45 6.80
C ASP A 171 22.41 -16.13 6.00
N THR A 172 21.43 -15.90 5.11
CA THR A 172 21.34 -14.66 4.33
C THR A 172 20.85 -13.51 5.20
N THR A 173 21.55 -12.37 5.14
CA THR A 173 21.03 -11.12 5.69
C THR A 173 19.95 -10.56 4.77
N ILE A 174 18.74 -10.33 5.29
CA ILE A 174 17.64 -9.76 4.52
C ILE A 174 17.65 -8.25 4.75
N VAL A 175 17.87 -7.49 3.69
CA VAL A 175 17.88 -6.03 3.74
C VAL A 175 16.55 -5.52 3.20
N PHE A 176 15.65 -5.10 4.08
CA PHE A 176 14.45 -4.40 3.68
C PHE A 176 14.83 -2.99 3.22
N VAL A 177 14.50 -2.64 1.98
CA VAL A 177 14.83 -1.34 1.38
C VAL A 177 13.53 -0.58 1.09
N GLY A 178 13.30 0.51 1.81
CA GLY A 178 12.06 1.29 1.70
C GLY A 178 11.78 2.15 2.92
N PRO A 179 10.55 2.68 3.07
CA PRO A 179 10.22 3.58 4.17
C PRO A 179 10.27 2.90 5.55
N GLU A 180 10.80 3.60 6.55
CA GLU A 180 10.84 3.14 7.95
C GLU A 180 9.48 2.68 8.50
N ALA A 181 8.41 3.36 8.13
CA ALA A 181 7.05 3.01 8.57
C ALA A 181 6.65 1.57 8.20
N SER A 182 7.13 1.05 7.06
CA SER A 182 6.90 -0.34 6.65
C SER A 182 7.89 -1.32 7.28
N TYR A 183 9.11 -0.88 7.59
CA TYR A 183 10.09 -1.73 8.28
C TYR A 183 9.60 -2.20 9.66
N GLY A 184 8.78 -1.40 10.35
CA GLY A 184 8.15 -1.77 11.61
C GLY A 184 7.33 -3.06 11.59
N LEU A 185 6.94 -3.55 10.40
CA LEU A 185 6.28 -4.85 10.21
C LEU A 185 7.21 -6.06 10.43
N PHE A 186 8.52 -5.85 10.32
CA PHE A 186 9.55 -6.90 10.26
C PHE A 186 10.67 -6.72 11.29
N SER A 187 10.71 -5.59 11.98
CA SER A 187 11.81 -5.18 12.88
C SER A 187 12.00 -6.06 14.12
N GLY A 188 11.09 -6.99 14.39
CA GLY A 188 11.25 -8.02 15.41
C GLY A 188 12.14 -9.20 14.99
N ASP A 189 12.51 -9.33 13.70
CA ASP A 189 13.45 -10.35 13.25
C ASP A 189 14.87 -9.75 13.12
N PRO A 190 15.86 -10.22 13.90
CA PRO A 190 17.22 -9.69 13.85
C PRO A 190 17.94 -9.95 12.53
N ARG A 191 17.44 -10.84 11.66
CA ARG A 191 17.98 -11.09 10.32
C ARG A 191 17.47 -10.10 9.28
N VAL A 192 16.44 -9.31 9.61
CA VAL A 192 15.88 -8.29 8.73
C VAL A 192 16.42 -6.92 9.15
N VAL A 193 17.38 -6.42 8.39
CA VAL A 193 17.95 -5.08 8.57
C VAL A 193 17.29 -4.08 7.62
N HIS A 194 17.39 -2.79 7.92
CA HIS A 194 16.74 -1.74 7.16
C HIS A 194 17.77 -0.84 6.44
N ARG A 195 17.43 -0.44 5.22
CA ARG A 195 18.01 0.71 4.53
C ARG A 195 16.88 1.65 4.13
N ASP A 196 16.88 2.85 4.72
CA ASP A 196 15.80 3.81 4.49
C ASP A 196 15.87 4.40 3.09
N VAL A 197 14.75 4.30 2.37
CA VAL A 197 14.51 4.99 1.11
C VAL A 197 13.13 5.62 1.21
N PRO A 198 13.03 6.90 1.62
CA PRO A 198 11.75 7.56 1.79
C PRO A 198 11.06 7.73 0.42
N TYR A 199 9.75 7.59 0.42
CA TYR A 199 8.93 7.77 -0.79
C TYR A 199 7.70 8.61 -0.48
N GLU A 200 7.70 9.84 -0.97
CA GLU A 200 6.60 10.79 -0.78
C GLU A 200 5.43 10.46 -1.70
N ARG A 201 4.45 9.68 -1.21
CA ARG A 201 3.26 9.27 -1.97
C ARG A 201 2.38 10.42 -2.43
N HIS A 202 2.45 11.56 -1.75
CA HIS A 202 1.76 12.81 -2.11
C HIS A 202 2.75 13.90 -2.54
N GLY A 203 4.05 13.56 -2.66
CA GLY A 203 5.09 14.46 -3.13
C GLY A 203 5.04 14.68 -4.64
N ALA A 204 5.81 15.67 -5.08
CA ALA A 204 5.92 16.07 -6.48
C ALA A 204 6.57 14.97 -7.33
N LEU A 205 6.32 15.01 -8.65
CA LEU A 205 6.82 13.99 -9.57
C LEU A 205 8.34 13.77 -9.49
N LEU A 206 9.14 14.84 -9.44
CA LEU A 206 10.60 14.74 -9.40
C LEU A 206 11.11 14.17 -8.06
N GLU A 207 10.43 14.44 -6.95
CA GLU A 207 10.79 13.88 -5.64
C GLU A 207 10.63 12.36 -5.63
N ARG A 208 9.61 11.85 -6.33
CA ARG A 208 9.41 10.40 -6.52
C ARG A 208 10.52 9.77 -7.38
N LEU A 209 11.03 10.50 -8.38
CA LEU A 209 12.17 10.04 -9.17
C LEU A 209 13.49 10.11 -8.39
N ASP A 210 13.65 11.08 -7.50
CA ASP A 210 14.81 11.15 -6.61
C ASP A 210 14.87 9.97 -5.63
N ALA A 211 13.73 9.39 -5.25
CA ALA A 211 13.70 8.15 -4.46
C ALA A 211 14.38 6.98 -5.18
N TRP A 212 14.24 6.89 -6.51
CA TRP A 212 14.99 5.90 -7.31
C TRP A 212 16.50 6.15 -7.26
N VAL A 213 16.94 7.41 -7.35
CA VAL A 213 18.36 7.72 -7.27
C VAL A 213 18.94 7.32 -5.90
N ARG A 214 18.21 7.58 -4.82
CA ARG A 214 18.59 7.12 -3.47
C ARG A 214 18.66 5.60 -3.38
N LEU A 215 17.71 4.89 -4.00
CA LEU A 215 17.73 3.44 -4.08
C LEU A 215 18.99 2.93 -4.80
N VAL A 216 19.41 3.57 -5.89
CA VAL A 216 20.67 3.22 -6.58
C VAL A 216 21.88 3.41 -5.67
N ASP A 217 21.94 4.51 -4.92
CA ASP A 217 23.02 4.76 -3.96
C ASP A 217 23.08 3.65 -2.88
N VAL A 218 21.92 3.27 -2.31
CA VAL A 218 21.80 2.18 -1.33
C VAL A 218 22.21 0.83 -1.90
N VAL A 219 21.78 0.49 -3.12
CA VAL A 219 22.14 -0.79 -3.75
C VAL A 219 23.64 -0.84 -4.06
N ALA A 220 24.23 0.27 -4.50
CA ALA A 220 25.67 0.37 -4.73
C ALA A 220 26.48 0.26 -3.42
N GLU A 221 25.98 0.78 -2.31
CA GLU A 221 26.54 0.55 -0.97
C GLU A 221 26.51 -0.93 -0.60
N LEU A 222 25.36 -1.59 -0.73
CA LEU A 222 25.23 -3.01 -0.45
C LEU A 222 26.14 -3.87 -1.34
N GLU A 223 26.25 -3.55 -2.64
CA GLU A 223 27.17 -4.24 -3.55
C GLU A 223 28.64 -4.12 -3.09
N ARG A 224 29.04 -2.98 -2.51
CA ARG A 224 30.39 -2.79 -1.94
C ARG A 224 30.58 -3.54 -0.63
N GLU A 225 29.55 -3.63 0.20
CA GLU A 225 29.58 -4.30 1.51
C GLU A 225 29.72 -5.83 1.36
N VAL A 226 28.89 -6.45 0.51
CA VAL A 226 28.84 -7.92 0.40
C VAL A 226 29.52 -8.48 -0.85
N GLY A 227 29.71 -7.67 -1.89
CA GLY A 227 30.21 -8.08 -3.19
C GLY A 227 29.08 -8.34 -4.20
N ARG A 228 29.33 -8.00 -5.47
CA ARG A 228 28.32 -8.07 -6.56
C ARG A 228 27.75 -9.48 -6.78
N GLN A 229 28.57 -10.52 -6.58
CA GLN A 229 28.15 -11.92 -6.72
C GLN A 229 27.43 -12.46 -5.48
N ASP A 230 27.38 -11.70 -4.39
CA ASP A 230 26.79 -12.13 -3.13
C ASP A 230 25.55 -11.32 -2.74
N LEU A 231 25.20 -10.31 -3.54
CA LEU A 231 23.95 -9.56 -3.44
C LEU A 231 22.92 -10.11 -4.42
N VAL A 232 21.67 -10.23 -3.97
CA VAL A 232 20.51 -10.30 -4.86
C VAL A 232 19.57 -9.16 -4.54
N VAL A 233 18.91 -8.62 -5.56
CA VAL A 233 17.86 -7.62 -5.40
C VAL A 233 16.54 -8.25 -5.82
N ILE A 234 15.58 -8.31 -4.90
CA ILE A 234 14.24 -8.83 -5.16
C ILE A 234 13.26 -7.66 -5.12
N ASP A 235 12.72 -7.34 -6.28
CA ASP A 235 11.77 -6.28 -6.50
C ASP A 235 10.37 -6.87 -6.58
N THR A 236 9.57 -6.64 -5.54
CA THR A 236 8.18 -7.09 -5.49
C THR A 236 7.24 -6.13 -6.24
N ASP A 237 7.66 -5.57 -7.37
CA ASP A 237 6.94 -4.54 -8.15
C ASP A 237 6.91 -3.17 -7.43
N SER A 238 8.03 -2.74 -6.88
CA SER A 238 8.21 -1.52 -6.09
C SER A 238 7.93 -0.23 -6.87
N ARG A 239 7.30 0.77 -6.23
CA ARG A 239 7.23 2.13 -6.81
C ARG A 239 8.61 2.81 -6.87
N LEU A 240 9.59 2.36 -6.08
CA LEU A 240 10.96 2.89 -6.09
C LEU A 240 11.66 2.64 -7.44
N THR A 241 11.33 1.56 -8.13
CA THR A 241 11.86 1.22 -9.45
C THR A 241 10.87 1.55 -10.57
N GLN A 242 9.78 2.27 -10.26
CA GLN A 242 8.64 2.44 -11.14
C GLN A 242 8.14 1.10 -11.70
N LEU A 243 7.88 0.16 -10.78
CA LEU A 243 7.31 -1.15 -11.05
C LEU A 243 8.21 -2.03 -11.94
N GLY A 244 9.52 -1.95 -11.67
CA GLY A 244 10.60 -2.70 -12.34
C GLY A 244 11.09 -2.09 -13.66
N LEU A 245 10.68 -0.87 -13.99
CA LEU A 245 11.13 -0.16 -15.19
C LEU A 245 12.56 0.39 -15.04
N LEU A 246 12.85 1.03 -13.91
CA LEU A 246 14.13 1.67 -13.65
C LEU A 246 15.21 0.67 -13.16
N PRO A 247 16.46 0.77 -13.65
CA PRO A 247 17.55 -0.12 -13.26
C PRO A 247 18.09 0.19 -11.87
N VAL A 248 18.56 -0.84 -11.18
CA VAL A 248 19.24 -0.72 -9.87
C VAL A 248 20.60 -1.44 -9.82
N LEU A 249 20.81 -2.44 -10.69
CA LEU A 249 22.09 -3.11 -10.89
C LEU A 249 22.62 -2.81 -12.29
N LYS A 250 23.95 -2.76 -12.46
CA LYS A 250 24.58 -2.60 -13.79
C LYS A 250 24.32 -3.80 -14.71
N ASP A 251 24.16 -4.96 -14.10
CA ASP A 251 23.80 -6.21 -14.75
C ASP A 251 22.62 -6.81 -14.00
N ASP A 252 21.56 -7.16 -14.72
CA ASP A 252 20.30 -7.61 -14.15
C ASP A 252 20.30 -9.11 -13.78
N SER A 253 21.40 -9.84 -13.99
CA SER A 253 21.50 -11.28 -13.69
C SER A 253 21.06 -11.64 -12.26
N ARG A 254 21.29 -10.75 -11.29
CA ARG A 254 20.95 -10.90 -9.87
C ARG A 254 19.80 -10.00 -9.39
N TYR A 255 19.11 -9.36 -10.31
CA TYR A 255 17.87 -8.61 -10.06
C TYR A 255 16.66 -9.50 -10.39
N TYR A 256 15.72 -9.67 -9.47
CA TYR A 256 14.54 -10.51 -9.67
C TYR A 256 13.30 -9.67 -9.47
N HIS A 257 12.51 -9.50 -10.53
CA HIS A 257 11.29 -8.69 -10.49
C HIS A 257 10.05 -9.57 -10.55
N PHE A 258 9.22 -9.49 -9.52
CA PHE A 258 7.89 -10.08 -9.51
C PHE A 258 6.91 -9.06 -10.11
N GLU A 259 6.53 -9.19 -11.38
CA GLU A 259 5.53 -8.29 -11.99
C GLU A 259 4.11 -8.59 -11.50
N SER A 260 3.80 -8.13 -10.29
CA SER A 260 2.57 -8.44 -9.56
C SER A 260 1.26 -8.23 -10.33
N ARG A 261 1.27 -7.26 -11.25
CA ARG A 261 0.11 -6.83 -12.04
C ARG A 261 -0.19 -7.77 -13.21
N SER A 262 0.84 -8.36 -13.83
CA SER A 262 0.69 -9.21 -15.01
C SER A 262 0.85 -10.70 -14.69
N TYR A 263 1.54 -11.05 -13.60
CA TYR A 263 1.78 -12.43 -13.22
C TYR A 263 0.46 -13.15 -12.90
N GLN A 264 0.31 -14.33 -13.50
CA GLN A 264 -0.89 -15.14 -13.42
C GLN A 264 -0.50 -16.60 -13.21
N LYS A 265 -1.27 -17.27 -12.35
CA LYS A 265 -1.21 -18.72 -12.16
C LYS A 265 -2.64 -19.24 -12.15
N PRO A 266 -2.96 -20.33 -12.87
CA PRO A 266 -4.31 -20.88 -12.87
C PRO A 266 -4.83 -21.10 -11.45
N SER A 267 -6.07 -20.68 -11.19
CA SER A 267 -6.77 -20.84 -9.91
C SER A 267 -6.17 -20.08 -8.71
N LEU A 268 -5.22 -19.17 -8.92
CA LEU A 268 -4.72 -18.25 -7.89
C LEU A 268 -5.04 -16.82 -8.28
N CYS A 269 -5.71 -16.09 -7.37
CA CYS A 269 -6.02 -14.69 -7.58
C CYS A 269 -5.34 -13.78 -6.56
N GLU A 270 -5.23 -14.22 -5.30
CA GLU A 270 -4.70 -13.40 -4.21
C GLU A 270 -3.22 -13.09 -4.41
N LEU A 271 -2.86 -11.81 -4.26
CA LEU A 271 -1.52 -11.33 -4.50
C LEU A 271 -0.47 -12.06 -3.65
N SER A 272 -0.79 -12.40 -2.39
CA SER A 272 0.10 -13.18 -1.53
C SER A 272 0.39 -14.57 -2.07
N ARG A 273 -0.64 -15.26 -2.58
CA ARG A 273 -0.49 -16.62 -3.13
C ARG A 273 0.24 -16.61 -4.46
N LEU A 274 0.01 -15.58 -5.28
CA LEU A 274 0.77 -15.36 -6.52
C LEU A 274 2.24 -15.05 -6.23
N THR A 275 2.52 -14.29 -5.17
CA THR A 275 3.90 -14.03 -4.72
C THR A 275 4.56 -15.33 -4.26
N ALA A 276 3.87 -16.18 -3.49
CA ALA A 276 4.39 -17.46 -3.04
C ALA A 276 4.65 -18.43 -4.22
N ALA A 277 3.73 -18.48 -5.19
CA ALA A 277 3.91 -19.26 -6.42
C ALA A 277 5.11 -18.77 -7.24
N TRP A 278 5.28 -17.45 -7.37
CA TRP A 278 6.44 -16.88 -8.04
C TRP A 278 7.75 -17.20 -7.31
N MET A 279 7.78 -17.11 -5.97
CA MET A 279 8.95 -17.51 -5.17
C MET A 279 9.27 -19.00 -5.35
N ALA A 280 8.26 -19.86 -5.41
CA ALA A 280 8.45 -21.29 -5.65
C ALA A 280 9.04 -21.53 -7.05
N GLU A 281 8.55 -20.85 -8.08
CA GLU A 281 9.04 -20.98 -9.44
C GLU A 281 10.49 -20.49 -9.60
N TRP A 282 10.84 -19.36 -9.00
CA TRP A 282 12.13 -18.71 -9.22
C TRP A 282 13.24 -19.16 -8.25
N PHE A 283 12.87 -19.48 -7.02
CA PHE A 283 13.82 -19.77 -5.93
C PHE A 283 13.64 -21.17 -5.33
N GLY A 284 12.62 -21.93 -5.74
CA GLY A 284 12.35 -23.25 -5.18
C GLY A 284 11.80 -23.23 -3.75
N SER A 285 11.12 -22.14 -3.34
CA SER A 285 10.45 -22.08 -2.04
C SER A 285 9.21 -22.97 -1.98
N ASP A 286 8.68 -23.16 -0.77
CA ASP A 286 7.34 -23.68 -0.57
C ASP A 286 6.29 -22.76 -1.25
N PRO A 287 5.41 -23.29 -2.13
CA PRO A 287 4.38 -22.49 -2.79
C PRO A 287 3.22 -22.07 -1.89
N PHE A 288 3.15 -22.57 -0.65
CA PHE A 288 2.10 -22.26 0.33
C PHE A 288 2.57 -21.29 1.42
N ILE A 289 3.70 -20.61 1.21
CA ILE A 289 4.21 -19.62 2.15
C ILE A 289 3.19 -18.50 2.33
N MET A 290 2.82 -18.28 3.59
CA MET A 290 1.89 -17.25 4.00
C MET A 290 2.62 -15.91 4.23
N PRO A 291 1.91 -14.78 4.07
CA PRO A 291 2.31 -13.51 4.66
C PRO A 291 2.61 -13.68 6.15
N GLU A 292 3.72 -13.11 6.61
CA GLU A 292 4.13 -13.20 8.01
C GLU A 292 4.76 -11.90 8.48
N LEU A 293 4.31 -11.39 9.63
CA LEU A 293 4.90 -10.22 10.28
C LEU A 293 5.80 -10.67 11.44
N ARG A 294 6.85 -9.91 11.69
CA ARG A 294 7.77 -10.12 12.82
C ARG A 294 7.84 -8.82 13.61
N LEU A 295 6.92 -8.68 14.54
CA LEU A 295 6.82 -7.50 15.39
C LEU A 295 7.85 -7.55 16.52
N PRO A 296 8.37 -6.41 16.99
CA PRO A 296 9.26 -6.38 18.15
C PRO A 296 8.54 -6.81 19.43
N LYS A 297 9.33 -7.15 20.44
CA LYS A 297 8.83 -7.59 21.75
C LYS A 297 7.88 -6.57 22.39
N ARG A 298 8.16 -5.27 22.26
CA ARG A 298 7.33 -4.18 22.80
C ARG A 298 5.90 -4.23 22.24
N GLU A 299 5.74 -4.43 20.94
CA GLU A 299 4.45 -4.49 20.26
C GLU A 299 3.67 -5.75 20.67
N LEU A 300 4.36 -6.88 20.85
CA LEU A 300 3.75 -8.10 21.37
C LEU A 300 3.27 -7.93 22.83
N GLU A 301 4.09 -7.28 23.67
CA GLU A 301 3.73 -6.94 25.05
C GLU A 301 2.55 -5.97 25.11
N LEU A 302 2.55 -4.96 24.23
CA LEU A 302 1.46 -4.00 24.09
C LEU A 302 0.15 -4.71 23.71
N ALA A 303 0.19 -5.55 22.67
CA ALA A 303 -0.98 -6.31 22.22
C ALA A 303 -1.54 -7.19 23.36
N ALA A 304 -0.68 -7.87 24.10
CA ALA A 304 -1.08 -8.73 25.21
C ALA A 304 -1.71 -7.92 26.36
N LYS A 305 -1.13 -6.76 26.72
CA LYS A 305 -1.68 -5.89 27.78
C LYS A 305 -2.99 -5.25 27.34
N LEU A 306 -3.04 -4.71 26.13
CA LEU A 306 -4.24 -4.11 25.54
C LEU A 306 -5.38 -5.13 25.46
N GLY A 307 -5.12 -6.34 24.96
CA GLY A 307 -6.13 -7.39 24.88
C GLY A 307 -6.74 -7.74 26.24
N ARG A 308 -5.91 -7.82 27.31
CA ARG A 308 -6.42 -8.03 28.68
C ARG A 308 -7.27 -6.87 29.17
N LEU A 309 -6.86 -5.64 28.90
CA LEU A 309 -7.60 -4.44 29.32
C LEU A 309 -8.96 -4.32 28.59
N LEU A 310 -9.02 -4.73 27.32
CA LEU A 310 -10.23 -4.67 26.51
C LEU A 310 -11.21 -5.82 26.75
N GLY A 311 -10.78 -6.89 27.44
CA GLY A 311 -11.58 -8.11 27.64
C GLY A 311 -11.58 -9.04 26.43
N ARG A 312 -10.45 -9.15 25.71
CA ARG A 312 -10.30 -10.11 24.60
C ARG A 312 -10.62 -11.53 25.06
N GLY A 313 -11.46 -12.24 24.28
CA GLY A 313 -11.92 -13.58 24.61
C GLY A 313 -12.97 -13.66 25.73
N ALA A 314 -13.38 -12.54 26.33
CA ALA A 314 -14.52 -12.49 27.24
C ALA A 314 -15.86 -12.55 26.46
N GLU A 315 -16.98 -12.57 27.18
CA GLU A 315 -18.31 -12.52 26.59
C GLU A 315 -18.46 -11.29 25.68
N GLY A 316 -18.86 -11.49 24.42
CA GLY A 316 -18.94 -10.46 23.38
C GLY A 316 -17.60 -10.18 22.68
N GLY A 317 -16.49 -10.21 23.43
CA GLY A 317 -15.10 -10.00 22.98
C GLY A 317 -14.82 -8.66 22.29
N VAL A 318 -13.71 -8.61 21.57
CA VAL A 318 -13.12 -7.36 21.07
C VAL A 318 -13.11 -7.32 19.54
N ALA A 319 -13.66 -6.26 18.95
CA ALA A 319 -13.54 -5.98 17.52
C ALA A 319 -12.64 -4.77 17.29
N SER A 320 -11.55 -4.94 16.54
CA SER A 320 -10.76 -3.80 16.07
C SER A 320 -11.31 -3.32 14.72
N VAL A 321 -11.59 -2.03 14.60
CA VAL A 321 -12.21 -1.41 13.43
C VAL A 321 -11.30 -0.31 12.88
N SER A 322 -11.11 -0.28 11.56
CA SER A 322 -10.41 0.81 10.88
C SER A 322 -11.17 1.28 9.64
N PHE A 323 -11.42 2.60 9.56
CA PHE A 323 -12.10 3.25 8.45
C PHE A 323 -11.16 4.05 7.54
N GLY A 324 -9.87 3.71 7.58
CA GLY A 324 -8.85 4.36 6.77
C GLY A 324 -8.82 3.84 5.35
N VAL A 325 -9.06 4.73 4.39
CA VAL A 325 -9.05 4.45 2.94
C VAL A 325 -7.82 4.99 2.22
N GLY A 326 -6.84 5.52 2.97
CA GLY A 326 -5.59 6.03 2.41
C GLY A 326 -5.78 7.24 1.47
N GLY A 327 -6.80 8.06 1.72
CA GLY A 327 -7.14 9.24 0.91
C GLY A 327 -8.06 8.96 -0.28
N ASN A 328 -8.46 7.70 -0.52
CA ASN A 328 -9.37 7.37 -1.62
C ASN A 328 -10.81 7.17 -1.12
N GLU A 329 -11.61 8.25 -1.17
CA GLU A 329 -13.02 8.25 -0.73
C GLU A 329 -13.92 7.29 -1.53
N ALA A 330 -13.50 6.85 -2.73
CA ALA A 330 -14.23 5.86 -3.51
C ALA A 330 -14.20 4.46 -2.86
N LYS A 331 -13.19 4.18 -2.03
CA LYS A 331 -13.10 2.93 -1.23
C LYS A 331 -13.99 2.95 0.02
N ARG A 332 -14.65 4.08 0.31
CA ARG A 332 -15.47 4.24 1.51
C ARG A 332 -16.94 4.02 1.18
N VAL A 333 -17.59 3.12 1.92
CA VAL A 333 -19.04 2.85 1.80
C VAL A 333 -19.86 4.10 2.18
N GLY A 334 -19.57 4.71 3.33
CA GLY A 334 -20.18 5.98 3.75
C GLY A 334 -20.46 6.09 5.26
N ASP A 335 -20.90 7.28 5.69
CA ASP A 335 -21.11 7.60 7.10
C ASP A 335 -22.17 6.73 7.79
N VAL A 336 -23.25 6.39 7.07
CA VAL A 336 -24.33 5.56 7.63
C VAL A 336 -23.81 4.16 7.95
N PHE A 337 -23.03 3.57 7.04
CA PHE A 337 -22.43 2.26 7.27
C PHE A 337 -21.51 2.27 8.50
N GLU A 338 -20.62 3.26 8.60
CA GLU A 338 -19.65 3.33 9.70
C GLU A 338 -20.35 3.47 11.05
N GLU A 339 -21.41 4.28 11.12
CA GLU A 339 -22.21 4.47 12.33
C GLU A 339 -23.01 3.22 12.72
N GLU A 340 -23.70 2.60 11.75
CA GLU A 340 -24.50 1.41 11.99
C GLU A 340 -23.63 0.19 12.33
N LEU A 341 -22.44 0.10 11.75
CA LEU A 341 -21.46 -0.93 12.08
C LEU A 341 -21.01 -0.79 13.54
N VAL A 342 -20.52 0.38 13.94
CA VAL A 342 -20.03 0.58 15.32
C VAL A 342 -21.18 0.38 16.31
N ALA A 343 -22.34 0.99 16.06
CA ALA A 343 -23.52 0.81 16.91
C ALA A 343 -23.97 -0.65 16.98
N GLY A 344 -23.93 -1.38 15.86
CA GLY A 344 -24.30 -2.79 15.78
C GLY A 344 -23.36 -3.70 16.54
N LEU A 345 -22.04 -3.48 16.45
CA LEU A 345 -21.06 -4.24 17.24
C LEU A 345 -21.25 -4.00 18.74
N MET A 346 -21.53 -2.76 19.15
CA MET A 346 -21.83 -2.42 20.55
C MET A 346 -23.13 -3.09 21.04
N ARG A 347 -24.19 -3.10 20.21
CA ARG A 347 -25.44 -3.85 20.49
C ARG A 347 -25.19 -5.36 20.64
N ALA A 348 -24.26 -5.89 19.86
CA ALA A 348 -23.77 -7.27 19.98
C ALA A 348 -22.79 -7.49 21.15
N ARG A 349 -22.74 -6.54 22.11
CA ARG A 349 -21.96 -6.61 23.36
C ARG A 349 -20.44 -6.66 23.14
N LYS A 350 -19.94 -6.17 22.01
CA LYS A 350 -18.50 -6.10 21.74
C LYS A 350 -17.88 -4.86 22.34
N THR A 351 -16.64 -4.99 22.82
CA THR A 351 -15.74 -3.84 22.97
C THR A 351 -15.20 -3.49 21.59
N VAL A 352 -15.37 -2.25 21.16
CA VAL A 352 -14.92 -1.77 19.84
C VAL A 352 -13.66 -0.94 20.00
N LEU A 353 -12.55 -1.41 19.42
CA LEU A 353 -11.30 -0.67 19.33
C LEU A 353 -11.22 0.02 17.96
N LEU A 354 -11.57 1.29 17.90
CA LEU A 354 -11.67 2.08 16.67
C LEU A 354 -10.40 2.89 16.43
N THR A 355 -9.68 2.62 15.35
CA THR A 355 -8.39 3.29 15.07
C THR A 355 -8.60 4.66 14.43
N CYS A 356 -7.85 5.65 14.89
CA CYS A 356 -8.03 7.05 14.50
C CYS A 356 -7.38 7.43 13.16
N GLY A 357 -6.80 6.50 12.40
CA GLY A 357 -6.26 6.83 11.08
C GLY A 357 -4.96 7.65 11.07
N GLY A 358 -4.39 7.78 9.87
CA GLY A 358 -3.08 8.41 9.66
C GLY A 358 -3.14 9.90 9.35
N ASP A 359 -4.19 10.35 8.65
CA ASP A 359 -4.35 11.75 8.24
C ASP A 359 -5.32 12.54 9.15
N ARG A 360 -5.35 13.87 8.96
CA ARG A 360 -6.12 14.77 9.81
C ARG A 360 -7.62 14.66 9.57
N GLU A 361 -8.04 14.47 8.33
CA GLU A 361 -9.46 14.41 7.96
C GLU A 361 -10.08 13.10 8.49
N GLU A 362 -9.38 11.98 8.32
CA GLU A 362 -9.76 10.70 8.91
C GLU A 362 -9.87 10.79 10.43
N ARG A 363 -8.88 11.39 11.11
CA ARG A 363 -8.93 11.60 12.58
C ARG A 363 -10.16 12.37 13.03
N LEU A 364 -10.49 13.46 12.33
CA LEU A 364 -11.66 14.29 12.67
C LEU A 364 -12.95 13.49 12.49
N ARG A 365 -13.11 12.85 11.33
CA ARG A 365 -14.29 12.04 11.01
C ARG A 365 -14.51 10.89 12.01
N VAL A 366 -13.45 10.16 12.37
CA VAL A 366 -13.53 9.06 13.34
C VAL A 366 -13.92 9.57 14.73
N ARG A 367 -13.39 10.72 15.15
CA ARG A 367 -13.75 11.34 16.44
C ARG A 367 -15.19 11.84 16.47
N GLU A 368 -15.66 12.47 15.39
CA GLU A 368 -17.05 12.89 15.26
C GLU A 368 -18.01 11.70 15.32
N LEU A 369 -17.67 10.60 14.62
CA LEU A 369 -18.42 9.35 14.72
C LEU A 369 -18.47 8.81 16.15
N ALA A 370 -17.32 8.73 16.82
CA ALA A 370 -17.25 8.25 18.20
C ALA A 370 -18.07 9.12 19.16
N GLY A 371 -18.07 10.44 18.97
CA GLY A 371 -18.92 11.37 19.72
C GLY A 371 -20.41 11.05 19.57
N ARG A 372 -20.90 10.87 18.33
CA ARG A 372 -22.30 10.50 18.07
C ARG A 372 -22.70 9.16 18.71
N ILE A 373 -21.78 8.19 18.75
CA ILE A 373 -22.02 6.91 19.43
C ILE A 373 -22.04 7.09 20.95
N ALA A 374 -21.14 7.89 21.51
CA ALA A 374 -21.05 8.15 22.95
C ALA A 374 -22.30 8.86 23.49
N GLU A 375 -22.89 9.78 22.72
CA GLU A 375 -24.16 10.45 23.05
C GLU A 375 -25.34 9.48 23.29
N ARG A 376 -25.22 8.22 22.83
CA ARG A 376 -26.19 7.14 23.06
C ARG A 376 -25.97 6.41 24.40
N GLY A 377 -25.10 6.93 25.27
CA GLY A 377 -24.79 6.35 26.57
C GLY A 377 -23.71 5.26 26.55
N VAL A 378 -22.91 5.19 25.48
CA VAL A 378 -21.78 4.25 25.36
C VAL A 378 -20.54 4.82 26.03
N PRO A 379 -19.85 4.07 26.93
CA PRO A 379 -18.56 4.50 27.46
C PRO A 379 -17.53 4.69 26.35
N LEU A 380 -16.92 5.87 26.30
CA LEU A 380 -15.90 6.25 25.33
C LEU A 380 -14.56 6.50 26.04
N PHE A 381 -13.50 5.88 25.54
CA PHE A 381 -12.13 6.06 26.02
C PHE A 381 -11.19 6.44 24.86
N GLU A 382 -10.22 7.31 25.10
CA GLU A 382 -9.12 7.58 24.16
C GLU A 382 -7.83 6.96 24.71
N TRP A 383 -7.35 5.91 24.05
CA TRP A 383 -6.16 5.16 24.46
C TRP A 383 -5.04 5.22 23.41
N ASN A 384 -3.82 5.12 23.91
CA ASN A 384 -2.59 4.93 23.14
C ASN A 384 -1.65 4.00 23.93
N ALA A 385 -0.44 3.76 23.41
CA ALA A 385 0.52 2.90 24.09
C ALA A 385 0.89 3.41 25.50
N ASP A 386 1.01 4.73 25.71
CA ASP A 386 1.38 5.31 27.00
C ASP A 386 0.31 5.03 28.07
N VAL A 387 -0.97 5.17 27.70
CA VAL A 387 -2.10 4.83 28.58
C VAL A 387 -2.04 3.35 28.94
N VAL A 388 -1.86 2.47 27.95
CA VAL A 388 -1.82 1.02 28.17
C VAL A 388 -0.63 0.62 29.05
N PHE A 389 0.57 1.15 28.81
CA PHE A 389 1.75 0.83 29.60
C PHE A 389 1.74 1.48 30.99
N GLY A 390 1.02 2.58 31.17
CA GLY A 390 0.85 3.27 32.45
C GLY A 390 0.23 2.41 33.56
N THR A 391 0.30 2.95 34.78
CA THR A 391 -0.23 2.31 36.01
C THR A 391 -1.72 2.55 36.24
N ALA A 392 -2.33 3.46 35.48
CA ALA A 392 -3.73 3.84 35.63
C ALA A 392 -4.72 2.99 34.81
N ALA A 393 -4.24 2.23 33.83
CA ALA A 393 -5.12 1.43 32.98
C ALA A 393 -5.67 0.23 33.75
N GLN A 394 -6.99 0.23 33.96
CA GLN A 394 -7.73 -0.89 34.53
C GLN A 394 -8.51 -1.62 33.42
N PRO A 395 -8.75 -2.93 33.56
CA PRO A 395 -9.63 -3.66 32.65
C PRO A 395 -11.01 -3.01 32.55
N LEU A 396 -11.54 -2.95 31.34
CA LEU A 396 -12.87 -2.43 31.09
C LEU A 396 -13.94 -3.35 31.69
N ILE A 397 -14.98 -2.74 32.23
CA ILE A 397 -16.14 -3.46 32.76
C ILE A 397 -17.26 -3.35 31.72
N GLY A 398 -17.43 -4.41 30.94
CA GLY A 398 -18.42 -4.50 29.88
C GLY A 398 -18.02 -3.80 28.57
N PRO A 399 -18.95 -3.75 27.59
CA PRO A 399 -18.69 -3.20 26.26
C PRO A 399 -18.39 -1.70 26.29
N ALA A 400 -17.32 -1.28 25.61
CA ALA A 400 -16.97 0.13 25.45
C ALA A 400 -16.47 0.43 24.04
N LEU A 401 -16.53 1.71 23.67
CA LEU A 401 -15.84 2.24 22.50
C LEU A 401 -14.48 2.81 22.93
N VAL A 402 -13.41 2.32 22.33
CA VAL A 402 -12.04 2.77 22.59
C VAL A 402 -11.46 3.34 21.31
N LEU A 403 -11.20 4.65 21.28
CA LEU A 403 -10.44 5.29 20.22
C LEU A 403 -8.95 4.99 20.41
N TRP A 404 -8.30 4.52 19.35
CA TRP A 404 -6.89 4.13 19.35
C TRP A 404 -6.07 4.99 18.41
N THR A 405 -5.01 5.61 18.94
CA THR A 405 -3.99 6.31 18.14
C THR A 405 -2.61 5.72 18.42
N GLY A 406 -1.83 5.47 17.38
CA GLY A 406 -0.47 4.96 17.52
C GLY A 406 0.29 4.86 16.21
N THR A 407 1.55 4.44 16.30
CA THR A 407 2.43 4.13 15.17
C THR A 407 1.98 2.88 14.39
N THR A 408 2.64 2.55 13.27
CA THR A 408 2.37 1.29 12.52
C THR A 408 2.47 0.04 13.40
N GLY A 409 3.49 -0.05 14.26
CA GLY A 409 3.67 -1.19 15.17
C GLY A 409 2.55 -1.27 16.22
N GLU A 410 2.11 -0.11 16.71
CA GLU A 410 1.01 -0.01 17.67
C GLU A 410 -0.35 -0.30 17.01
N PHE A 411 -0.52 -0.01 15.73
CA PHE A 411 -1.68 -0.45 14.95
C PHE A 411 -1.70 -1.98 14.79
N CYS A 412 -0.56 -2.61 14.52
CA CYS A 412 -0.46 -4.08 14.52
C CYS A 412 -0.78 -4.66 15.91
N SER A 413 -0.37 -3.98 16.97
CA SER A 413 -0.66 -4.38 18.35
C SER A 413 -2.16 -4.31 18.67
N ALA A 414 -2.83 -3.23 18.22
CA ALA A 414 -4.28 -3.06 18.33
C ALA A 414 -5.06 -4.17 17.61
N ILE A 415 -4.62 -4.55 16.40
CA ILE A 415 -5.21 -5.67 15.66
C ILE A 415 -4.98 -6.99 16.40
N LEU A 416 -3.76 -7.27 16.86
CA LEU A 416 -3.46 -8.49 17.62
C LEU A 416 -4.22 -8.58 18.95
N ALA A 417 -4.66 -7.46 19.51
CA ALA A 417 -5.42 -7.38 20.74
C ALA A 417 -6.92 -7.71 20.57
N SER A 418 -7.40 -7.95 19.34
CA SER A 418 -8.81 -8.21 19.04
C SER A 418 -9.12 -9.69 18.73
N ASP A 419 -10.41 -10.02 18.78
CA ASP A 419 -10.94 -11.33 18.39
C ASP A 419 -11.36 -11.36 16.91
N VAL A 420 -11.62 -10.17 16.33
CA VAL A 420 -11.95 -9.97 14.93
C VAL A 420 -11.51 -8.56 14.49
N TYR A 421 -11.01 -8.45 13.26
CA TYR A 421 -10.74 -7.18 12.61
C TYR A 421 -11.80 -6.88 11.55
N VAL A 422 -12.20 -5.61 11.44
CA VAL A 422 -13.09 -5.09 10.40
C VAL A 422 -12.47 -3.86 9.76
N GLY A 423 -12.48 -3.79 8.42
CA GLY A 423 -12.10 -2.56 7.73
C GLY A 423 -12.35 -2.62 6.23
N TYR A 424 -12.01 -1.51 5.57
CA TYR A 424 -12.06 -1.41 4.11
C TYR A 424 -10.85 -2.08 3.44
N ASP A 425 -10.86 -2.07 2.10
CA ASP A 425 -9.71 -2.38 1.25
C ASP A 425 -8.52 -1.45 1.51
N SER A 426 -7.76 -1.78 2.56
CA SER A 426 -6.67 -0.98 3.11
C SER A 426 -5.69 -1.87 3.87
N ALA A 427 -4.59 -1.30 4.36
CA ALA A 427 -3.49 -2.05 4.96
C ALA A 427 -3.91 -2.98 6.12
N GLY A 428 -4.87 -2.55 6.95
CA GLY A 428 -5.29 -3.30 8.13
C GLY A 428 -5.86 -4.68 7.83
N GLN A 429 -6.54 -4.88 6.68
CA GLN A 429 -7.07 -6.19 6.28
C GLN A 429 -5.95 -7.23 6.11
N HIS A 430 -4.83 -6.81 5.52
CA HIS A 430 -3.68 -7.67 5.27
C HIS A 430 -2.91 -7.92 6.55
N ILE A 431 -2.73 -6.88 7.38
CA ILE A 431 -2.09 -6.99 8.69
C ILE A 431 -2.85 -8.00 9.56
N ALA A 432 -4.18 -7.88 9.66
CA ALA A 432 -5.01 -8.79 10.44
C ALA A 432 -4.90 -10.24 9.96
N ALA A 433 -5.01 -10.47 8.65
CA ALA A 433 -4.85 -11.80 8.10
C ALA A 433 -3.46 -12.38 8.37
N ALA A 434 -2.38 -11.62 8.15
CA ALA A 434 -1.01 -12.06 8.39
C ALA A 434 -0.72 -12.34 9.88
N LEU A 435 -1.39 -11.63 10.80
CA LEU A 435 -1.30 -11.83 12.25
C LEU A 435 -2.21 -12.96 12.76
N GLY A 436 -2.98 -13.61 11.87
CA GLY A 436 -3.89 -14.69 12.24
C GLY A 436 -5.12 -14.20 13.01
N VAL A 437 -5.54 -12.96 12.80
CA VAL A 437 -6.79 -12.41 13.35
C VAL A 437 -7.89 -12.60 12.29
N PRO A 438 -9.05 -13.21 12.66
CA PRO A 438 -10.19 -13.29 11.76
C PRO A 438 -10.53 -11.91 11.19
N THR A 439 -10.70 -11.83 9.88
CA THR A 439 -10.76 -10.55 9.16
C THR A 439 -12.06 -10.47 8.37
N VAL A 440 -12.79 -9.36 8.53
CA VAL A 440 -13.89 -8.95 7.65
C VAL A 440 -13.43 -7.76 6.84
N SER A 441 -13.28 -7.94 5.53
CA SER A 441 -12.91 -6.87 4.61
C SER A 441 -14.08 -6.44 3.75
N VAL A 442 -14.26 -5.13 3.63
CA VAL A 442 -15.32 -4.50 2.84
C VAL A 442 -14.71 -3.81 1.62
N PHE A 443 -15.08 -4.29 0.44
CA PHE A 443 -14.77 -3.67 -0.85
C PHE A 443 -16.00 -2.94 -1.37
N THR A 444 -15.80 -1.74 -1.92
CA THR A 444 -16.86 -0.96 -2.57
C THR A 444 -16.93 -1.27 -4.06
N ALA A 445 -18.00 -0.81 -4.72
CA ALA A 445 -18.17 -0.95 -6.16
C ALA A 445 -17.08 -0.23 -6.99
N ALA A 446 -16.27 0.64 -6.35
CA ALA A 446 -15.12 1.26 -6.98
C ALA A 446 -13.95 0.28 -7.20
N ALA A 447 -13.95 -0.87 -6.52
CA ALA A 447 -13.00 -1.95 -6.74
C ALA A 447 -13.58 -2.95 -7.75
N PRO A 448 -13.05 -3.05 -8.98
CA PRO A 448 -13.44 -4.11 -9.90
C PRO A 448 -13.25 -5.50 -9.26
N GLU A 449 -14.01 -6.51 -9.69
CA GLU A 449 -13.92 -7.87 -9.14
C GLU A 449 -12.49 -8.40 -9.09
N ARG A 450 -11.74 -8.25 -10.19
CA ARG A 450 -10.33 -8.63 -10.26
C ARG A 450 -9.45 -7.90 -9.24
N HIS A 451 -9.74 -6.64 -8.95
CA HIS A 451 -9.06 -5.88 -7.91
C HIS A 451 -9.33 -6.47 -6.53
N ALA A 452 -10.61 -6.72 -6.22
CA ALA A 452 -11.02 -7.32 -4.95
C ALA A 452 -10.44 -8.73 -4.76
N GLU A 453 -10.38 -9.55 -5.81
CA GLU A 453 -9.75 -10.86 -5.77
C GLU A 453 -8.23 -10.78 -5.53
N ARG A 454 -7.55 -9.83 -6.19
CA ARG A 454 -6.09 -9.62 -6.05
C ARG A 454 -5.72 -9.12 -4.66
N TRP A 455 -6.50 -8.19 -4.13
CA TRP A 455 -6.31 -7.59 -2.82
C TRP A 455 -7.03 -8.32 -1.69
N ARG A 456 -7.69 -9.45 -1.97
CA ARG A 456 -8.22 -10.32 -0.92
C ARG A 456 -7.08 -10.72 0.04
N PRO A 457 -7.20 -10.44 1.35
CA PRO A 457 -6.15 -10.78 2.28
C PRO A 457 -6.06 -12.29 2.47
N TYR A 458 -4.85 -12.76 2.78
CA TYR A 458 -4.54 -14.18 2.93
C TYR A 458 -3.70 -14.41 4.18
N GLY A 459 -4.06 -15.42 4.95
CA GLY A 459 -3.40 -15.74 6.21
C GLY A 459 -4.01 -16.96 6.89
N PRO A 460 -3.52 -17.35 8.08
CA PRO A 460 -3.92 -18.59 8.76
C PRO A 460 -5.33 -18.55 9.37
N ALA A 461 -5.94 -17.38 9.53
CA ALA A 461 -7.28 -17.22 10.09
C ALA A 461 -8.34 -16.99 9.00
N PRO A 462 -9.64 -17.23 9.30
CA PRO A 462 -10.71 -16.98 8.35
C PRO A 462 -10.74 -15.53 7.85
N VAL A 463 -10.91 -15.38 6.53
CA VAL A 463 -11.09 -14.10 5.84
C VAL A 463 -12.47 -14.08 5.18
N HIS A 464 -13.30 -13.14 5.62
CA HIS A 464 -14.61 -12.85 5.04
C HIS A 464 -14.50 -11.58 4.21
N VAL A 465 -14.88 -11.67 2.93
CA VAL A 465 -14.91 -10.53 2.02
C VAL A 465 -16.36 -10.20 1.70
N ILE A 466 -16.75 -8.96 1.94
CA ILE A 466 -18.03 -8.41 1.54
C ILE A 466 -17.74 -7.41 0.42
N HIS A 467 -18.32 -7.66 -0.75
CA HIS A 467 -18.14 -6.80 -1.91
C HIS A 467 -19.46 -6.11 -2.22
N GLU A 468 -19.52 -4.81 -1.96
CA GLU A 468 -20.64 -3.97 -2.40
C GLU A 468 -20.57 -3.80 -3.91
N THR A 469 -21.52 -4.36 -4.63
CA THR A 469 -21.58 -4.29 -6.10
C THR A 469 -22.49 -3.18 -6.63
N ALA A 470 -23.25 -2.52 -5.75
CA ALA A 470 -24.18 -1.46 -6.12
C ALA A 470 -23.45 -0.13 -6.32
N VAL A 471 -23.76 0.56 -7.42
CA VAL A 471 -23.22 1.90 -7.70
C VAL A 471 -24.03 2.95 -6.94
N GLY A 472 -23.36 3.72 -6.09
CA GLY A 472 -23.95 4.80 -5.29
C GLY A 472 -24.04 4.47 -3.80
N LYS A 473 -24.04 5.51 -2.94
CA LYS A 473 -24.01 5.37 -1.48
C LYS A 473 -25.42 5.34 -0.87
N ALA A 474 -26.31 4.49 -1.39
CA ALA A 474 -27.69 4.40 -0.92
C ALA A 474 -27.75 4.02 0.58
N VAL A 475 -28.54 4.76 1.36
CA VAL A 475 -28.59 4.62 2.83
C VAL A 475 -28.97 3.20 3.25
N GLU A 476 -29.96 2.62 2.59
CA GLU A 476 -30.43 1.25 2.84
C GLU A 476 -29.33 0.23 2.57
N LYS A 477 -28.55 0.42 1.49
CA LYS A 477 -27.45 -0.48 1.16
C LYS A 477 -26.32 -0.41 2.19
N GLN A 478 -25.99 0.80 2.65
CA GLN A 478 -25.03 1.00 3.74
C GLN A 478 -25.44 0.26 5.02
N LYS A 479 -26.75 0.27 5.35
CA LYS A 479 -27.30 -0.47 6.50
C LYS A 479 -27.21 -1.98 6.32
N GLU A 480 -27.60 -2.50 5.15
CA GLU A 480 -27.50 -3.94 4.84
C GLU A 480 -26.06 -4.46 4.99
N ILE A 481 -25.07 -3.72 4.49
CA ILE A 481 -23.66 -4.10 4.60
C ILE A 481 -23.21 -4.08 6.07
N ALA A 482 -23.62 -3.06 6.84
CA ALA A 482 -23.31 -3.00 8.27
C ALA A 482 -23.90 -4.19 9.04
N GLU A 483 -25.16 -4.55 8.78
CA GLU A 483 -25.83 -5.70 9.39
C GLU A 483 -25.13 -7.02 9.04
N GLU A 484 -24.71 -7.19 7.79
CA GLU A 484 -23.95 -8.36 7.36
C GLU A 484 -22.61 -8.46 8.08
N VAL A 485 -21.86 -7.36 8.16
CA VAL A 485 -20.58 -7.32 8.89
C VAL A 485 -20.78 -7.67 10.37
N VAL A 486 -21.79 -7.08 11.03
CA VAL A 486 -22.10 -7.35 12.45
C VAL A 486 -22.47 -8.82 12.66
N ARG A 487 -23.26 -9.39 11.75
CA ARG A 487 -23.62 -10.82 11.76
C ARG A 487 -22.39 -11.71 11.66
N VAL A 488 -21.42 -11.39 10.79
CA VAL A 488 -20.17 -12.16 10.69
C VAL A 488 -19.32 -11.99 11.96
N CYS A 489 -19.26 -10.77 12.51
CA CYS A 489 -18.48 -10.50 13.72
C CYS A 489 -19.04 -11.18 14.98
N SER A 490 -20.34 -11.51 15.02
CA SER A 490 -20.97 -12.17 16.17
C SER A 490 -20.47 -13.61 16.40
N PHE A 491 -19.86 -14.24 15.38
CA PHE A 491 -19.20 -15.55 15.51
C PHE A 491 -17.87 -15.52 16.26
N TYR A 492 -17.40 -14.33 16.66
CA TYR A 492 -16.14 -14.11 17.36
C TYR A 492 -16.39 -13.41 18.71
N PRO A 493 -15.65 -13.71 19.79
CA PRO A 493 -14.74 -14.84 19.91
C PRO A 493 -15.53 -16.14 19.76
N LYS A 494 -14.91 -17.16 19.16
CA LYS A 494 -15.56 -18.47 19.09
C LYS A 494 -15.75 -18.97 20.52
N ALA A 495 -16.98 -19.25 20.92
CA ALA A 495 -17.22 -20.03 22.13
C ALA A 495 -16.56 -21.40 21.93
N PHE A 496 -15.56 -21.70 22.76
CA PHE A 496 -14.87 -22.99 22.76
C PHE A 496 -15.62 -24.01 23.61
#